data_AF-A0A8H5AYH6-F1
#
_entry.id   AF-A0A8H5AYH6-F1
#
_cell.length_a   1.000
_cell.length_b   1.000
_cell.length_c   1.000
_cell.angle_alpha   90.00
_cell.angle_beta   90.00
_cell.angle_gamma   90.00
#
_symmetry.space_group_name_H-M   'P 1'
#
loop_
_entity.id
_entity.type
_entity.pdbx_description
1 polymer ?
#
loop_
_entity_poly.entity_id
_entity_poly.type
_entity_poly.pdbx_seq_one_letter_code
_entity_poly.pdbx_strand_id
1 'polypeptide(L)'
;MLSTGAQRTISEAAYVFLILVTVILTGLSCAGIISQAVRTSPTRSWARNFNALMVGGSYVVLLAVSLLFCVKRRVAVRLKLRGISKTYRTINRDDLPKKVHKYVVQEYIRACLVSYESLPRNVFHEGWGRPGTAYSGISFRRTLLDTIRRIGLVSMSTNPELLHESYLGLTHHSFTFSDELARVVIPHTPRLKPHARMLHHFRFLLPLLPKDEDGMTPLHYYDSAIQLARNSGTPLTEEEFETGMEAAYQIDQSLNECRLEMLESDSQTQFGINDSPHK
;
A
#
# COMPACT_ATOMS: atom_id res chain seq x y z
N MET A 1 6.90 -26.94 -10.11
CA MET A 1 7.58 -26.73 -8.81
C MET A 1 9.04 -27.11 -8.99
N LEU A 2 9.95 -26.14 -9.02
CA LEU A 2 11.39 -26.38 -9.19
C LEU A 2 11.98 -26.96 -7.89
N SER A 3 12.85 -27.98 -8.01
CA SER A 3 13.53 -28.61 -6.88
C SER A 3 14.24 -27.56 -6.01
N THR A 4 14.13 -27.68 -4.69
CA THR A 4 14.77 -26.79 -3.71
C THR A 4 16.29 -26.71 -3.88
N GLY A 5 16.92 -27.76 -4.44
CA GLY A 5 18.33 -27.74 -4.81
C GLY A 5 18.62 -26.76 -5.97
N ALA A 6 17.77 -26.73 -6.99
CA ALA A 6 17.91 -25.85 -8.15
C ALA A 6 17.65 -24.38 -7.77
N GLN A 7 16.68 -24.10 -6.90
CA GLN A 7 16.45 -22.72 -6.43
C GLN A 7 17.64 -22.18 -5.66
N ARG A 8 18.33 -23.03 -4.88
CA ARG A 8 19.52 -22.64 -4.14
C ARG A 8 20.69 -22.30 -5.06
N THR A 9 21.00 -23.15 -6.04
CA THR A 9 22.09 -22.90 -6.99
C THR A 9 21.82 -21.66 -7.83
N ILE A 10 20.58 -21.44 -8.28
CA ILE A 10 20.18 -20.23 -9.01
C ILE A 10 20.38 -18.97 -8.14
N SER A 11 19.99 -19.00 -6.86
CA SER A 11 20.16 -17.85 -5.96
C SER A 11 21.63 -17.55 -5.63
N GLU A 12 22.48 -18.57 -5.59
CA GLU A 12 23.92 -18.43 -5.36
C GLU A 12 24.59 -17.88 -6.62
N ALA A 13 24.27 -18.42 -7.80
CA ALA A 13 24.77 -17.96 -9.09
C ALA A 13 24.34 -16.50 -9.40
N ALA A 14 23.06 -16.17 -9.21
CA ALA A 14 22.54 -14.82 -9.44
C ALA A 14 23.22 -13.78 -8.53
N TYR A 15 23.52 -14.14 -7.29
CA TYR A 15 24.21 -13.25 -6.36
C TYR A 15 25.67 -13.00 -6.75
N VAL A 16 26.40 -14.05 -7.13
CA VAL A 16 27.78 -13.93 -7.63
C VAL A 16 27.81 -13.09 -8.90
N PHE A 17 26.86 -13.31 -9.80
CA PHE A 17 26.69 -12.51 -11.00
C PHE A 17 26.44 -11.03 -10.68
N LEU A 18 25.54 -10.71 -9.76
CA LEU A 18 25.28 -9.31 -9.36
C LEU A 18 26.50 -8.64 -8.73
N ILE A 19 27.27 -9.35 -7.89
CA ILE A 19 28.53 -8.80 -7.35
C ILE A 19 29.51 -8.52 -8.47
N LEU A 20 29.69 -9.47 -9.39
CA LEU A 20 30.62 -9.35 -10.51
C LEU A 20 30.25 -8.16 -11.42
N VAL A 21 28.97 -8.01 -11.75
CA VAL A 21 28.46 -6.85 -12.50
C VAL A 21 28.73 -5.54 -11.75
N THR A 22 28.48 -5.51 -10.44
CA THR A 22 28.72 -4.30 -9.62
C THR A 22 30.20 -3.92 -9.62
N VAL A 23 31.10 -4.88 -9.43
CA VAL A 23 32.56 -4.66 -9.46
C VAL A 23 33.02 -4.16 -10.82
N ILE A 24 32.52 -4.76 -11.92
CA ILE A 24 32.86 -4.35 -13.28
C ILE A 24 32.37 -2.92 -13.57
N LEU A 25 31.12 -2.61 -13.26
CA LEU A 25 30.55 -1.28 -13.51
C LEU A 25 31.28 -0.19 -12.69
N THR A 26 31.57 -0.46 -11.42
CA THR A 26 32.34 0.47 -10.58
C THR A 26 33.78 0.63 -11.10
N GLY A 27 34.41 -0.45 -11.55
CA GLY A 27 35.75 -0.41 -12.15
C GLY A 27 35.80 0.40 -13.44
N LEU A 28 34.84 0.18 -14.34
CA LEU A 28 34.71 0.94 -15.60
C LEU A 28 34.44 2.44 -15.35
N SER A 29 33.58 2.75 -14.38
CA SER A 29 33.31 4.13 -13.96
C SER A 29 34.58 4.81 -13.43
N CYS A 30 35.35 4.13 -12.59
CA CYS A 30 36.62 4.64 -12.05
C CYS A 30 37.65 4.89 -13.17
N ALA A 31 37.84 3.93 -14.08
CA ALA A 31 38.77 4.06 -15.20
C ALA A 31 38.40 5.24 -16.12
N GLY A 32 37.09 5.46 -16.34
CA GLY A 32 36.58 6.60 -17.10
C GLY A 32 36.95 7.94 -16.46
N ILE A 33 36.74 8.10 -15.15
CA ILE A 33 37.01 9.35 -14.44
C ILE A 33 38.53 9.59 -14.31
N ILE A 34 39.34 8.56 -14.05
CA ILE A 34 40.80 8.69 -14.05
C ILE A 34 41.30 9.12 -15.43
N SER A 35 40.77 8.51 -16.51
CA SER A 35 41.10 8.87 -17.88
C SER A 35 40.76 10.34 -18.19
N GLN A 36 39.62 10.85 -17.70
CA GLN A 36 39.28 12.27 -17.79
C GLN A 36 40.22 13.15 -16.95
N ALA A 37 40.46 12.80 -15.68
CA ALA A 37 41.32 13.57 -14.79
C ALA A 37 42.77 13.73 -15.30
N VAL A 38 43.30 12.70 -15.96
CA VAL A 38 44.63 12.75 -16.57
C VAL A 38 44.65 13.62 -17.83
N ARG A 39 43.60 13.58 -18.65
CA ARG A 39 43.50 14.37 -19.89
C ARG A 39 43.32 15.86 -19.63
N THR A 40 42.67 16.23 -18.53
CA THR A 40 42.43 17.64 -18.16
C THR A 40 43.59 18.26 -17.39
N SER A 41 44.64 17.49 -17.03
CA SER A 41 45.79 18.00 -16.27
C SER A 41 46.86 18.63 -17.17
N PRO A 42 47.38 19.83 -16.84
CA PRO A 42 48.31 20.59 -17.68
C PRO A 42 49.68 19.91 -17.90
N THR A 43 50.09 18.98 -17.04
CA THR A 43 51.40 18.30 -17.14
C THR A 43 51.33 16.92 -17.81
N ARG A 44 50.12 16.44 -18.18
CA ARG A 44 49.85 15.15 -18.84
C ARG A 44 50.65 13.95 -18.28
N SER A 45 51.03 13.97 -17.00
CA SER A 45 51.87 12.96 -16.37
C SER A 45 51.07 12.09 -15.41
N TRP A 46 51.15 10.77 -15.53
CA TRP A 46 50.39 9.83 -14.70
C TRP A 46 50.84 9.84 -13.23
N ALA A 47 52.14 9.98 -12.99
CA ALA A 47 52.73 9.78 -11.67
C ALA A 47 52.62 10.99 -10.72
N ARG A 48 52.34 12.19 -11.23
CA ARG A 48 52.35 13.44 -10.45
C ARG A 48 50.97 14.11 -10.33
N ASN A 49 49.90 13.38 -10.63
CA ASN A 49 48.52 13.86 -10.56
C ASN A 49 47.84 13.44 -9.25
N PHE A 50 47.89 14.31 -8.24
CA PHE A 50 47.24 14.08 -6.94
C PHE A 50 45.73 13.88 -7.05
N ASN A 51 45.07 14.55 -8.01
CA ASN A 51 43.65 14.37 -8.29
C ASN A 51 43.30 12.94 -8.75
N ALA A 52 44.15 12.31 -9.57
CA ALA A 52 43.95 10.92 -10.00
C ALA A 52 44.11 9.93 -8.84
N LEU A 53 45.05 10.20 -7.93
CA LEU A 53 45.27 9.40 -6.73
C LEU A 53 44.10 9.49 -5.74
N MET A 54 43.58 10.70 -5.49
CA MET A 54 42.42 10.89 -4.61
C MET A 54 41.15 10.23 -5.15
N VAL A 55 40.88 10.40 -6.45
CA VAL A 55 39.76 9.72 -7.11
C VAL A 55 39.93 8.20 -7.03
N GLY A 56 41.07 7.66 -7.43
CA GLY A 56 41.33 6.22 -7.35
C GLY A 56 41.18 5.66 -5.93
N GLY A 57 41.73 6.36 -4.94
CA GLY A 57 41.63 5.98 -3.53
C GLY A 57 40.18 5.95 -3.01
N SER A 58 39.36 6.93 -3.37
CA SER A 58 37.94 6.97 -2.97
C SER A 58 37.13 5.78 -3.52
N TYR A 59 37.41 5.33 -4.75
CA TYR A 59 36.75 4.17 -5.35
C TYR A 59 37.19 2.84 -4.72
N VAL A 60 38.45 2.72 -4.30
CA VAL A 60 38.95 1.55 -3.57
C VAL A 60 38.23 1.44 -2.22
N VAL A 61 38.08 2.55 -1.50
CA VAL A 61 37.32 2.58 -0.24
C VAL A 61 35.85 2.22 -0.47
N LEU A 62 35.22 2.79 -1.50
CA LEU A 62 33.82 2.49 -1.85
C LEU A 62 33.61 1.01 -2.17
N LEU A 63 34.51 0.42 -2.95
CA LEU A 63 34.48 -1.00 -3.30
C LEU A 63 34.66 -1.88 -2.06
N ALA A 64 35.60 -1.53 -1.16
CA ALA A 64 35.81 -2.24 0.08
C ALA A 64 34.57 -2.19 1.00
N VAL A 65 33.96 -1.02 1.18
CA VAL A 65 32.74 -0.86 1.99
C VAL A 65 31.57 -1.63 1.39
N SER A 66 31.40 -1.60 0.06
CA SER A 66 30.37 -2.36 -0.65
C SER A 66 30.52 -3.87 -0.46
N LEU A 67 31.74 -4.39 -0.60
CA LEU A 67 32.03 -5.81 -0.37
C LEU A 67 31.79 -6.20 1.10
N LEU A 68 32.24 -5.40 2.06
CA LEU A 68 31.99 -5.65 3.48
C LEU A 68 30.49 -5.68 3.81
N PHE A 69 29.70 -4.77 3.23
CA PHE A 69 28.25 -4.77 3.41
C PHE A 69 27.59 -6.01 2.82
N CYS A 70 27.99 -6.39 1.60
CA CYS A 70 27.58 -7.62 0.91
C CYS A 70 27.86 -8.87 1.77
N VAL A 71 29.07 -8.99 2.31
CA VAL A 71 29.47 -10.10 3.18
C VAL A 71 28.68 -10.09 4.49
N LYS A 72 28.55 -8.94 5.17
CA LYS A 72 27.76 -8.83 6.41
C LYS A 72 26.31 -9.25 6.21
N ARG A 73 25.68 -8.83 5.10
CA ARG A 73 24.31 -9.26 4.75
C ARG A 73 24.22 -10.76 4.52
N ARG A 74 25.19 -11.36 3.82
CA ARG A 74 25.24 -12.82 3.60
C ARG A 74 25.45 -13.60 4.89
N VAL A 75 26.35 -13.14 5.77
CA VAL A 75 26.60 -13.77 7.07
C VAL A 75 25.36 -13.66 7.95
N ALA A 76 24.72 -12.49 8.04
CA ALA A 76 23.49 -12.31 8.80
C ALA A 76 22.35 -13.22 8.31
N VAL A 77 22.16 -13.35 6.99
CA VAL A 77 21.17 -14.26 6.41
C VAL A 77 21.52 -15.71 6.69
N ARG A 78 22.78 -16.12 6.56
CA ARG A 78 23.23 -17.48 6.88
C ARG A 78 23.13 -17.79 8.36
N LEU A 79 23.40 -16.83 9.24
CA LEU A 79 23.25 -16.97 10.68
C LEU A 79 21.77 -17.05 11.09
N LYS A 80 20.88 -16.22 10.50
CA LYS A 80 19.44 -16.33 10.70
C LYS A 80 18.89 -17.68 10.20
N LEU A 81 19.33 -18.15 9.03
CA LEU A 81 18.96 -19.48 8.50
C LEU A 81 19.53 -20.64 9.33
N ARG A 82 20.68 -20.46 9.99
CA ARG A 82 21.22 -21.43 10.97
C ARG A 82 20.50 -21.37 12.31
N GLY A 83 20.02 -20.18 12.69
CA GLY A 83 19.27 -19.92 13.93
C GLY A 83 17.80 -20.35 13.85
N ILE A 84 17.25 -20.54 12.65
CA ILE A 84 16.13 -21.45 12.44
C ILE A 84 16.70 -22.83 12.77
N SER A 85 16.59 -23.23 14.04
CA SER A 85 16.91 -24.57 14.46
C SER A 85 16.25 -25.51 13.46
N LYS A 86 17.03 -26.41 12.88
CA LYS A 86 16.45 -27.61 12.28
C LYS A 86 15.79 -28.35 13.44
N THR A 87 14.58 -27.94 13.81
CA THR A 87 13.82 -28.39 14.98
C THR A 87 13.43 -29.86 14.86
N TYR A 88 13.77 -30.52 13.75
CA TYR A 88 13.73 -31.97 13.63
C TYR A 88 15.06 -32.49 13.10
N ARG A 89 16.05 -32.63 13.99
CA ARG A 89 16.90 -33.83 13.88
C ARG A 89 15.99 -34.97 14.34
N THR A 90 15.28 -35.58 13.38
CA THR A 90 14.49 -36.78 13.60
C THR A 90 15.36 -37.76 14.37
N ILE A 91 15.01 -37.99 15.64
CA ILE A 91 15.59 -39.07 16.45
C ILE A 91 15.61 -40.31 15.56
N ASN A 92 16.80 -40.84 15.26
CA ASN A 92 16.90 -41.98 14.38
C ASN A 92 16.35 -43.21 15.12
N ARG A 93 15.88 -44.23 14.39
CA ARG A 93 15.34 -45.45 15.01
C ARG A 93 16.37 -46.18 15.87
N ASP A 94 17.64 -45.91 15.63
CA ASP A 94 18.78 -46.51 16.31
C ASP A 94 19.21 -45.73 17.56
N ASP A 95 18.75 -44.48 17.73
CA ASP A 95 19.15 -43.62 18.86
C ASP A 95 18.37 -43.94 20.15
N LEU A 96 17.20 -44.60 20.04
CA LEU A 96 16.31 -44.89 21.17
C LEU A 96 15.76 -46.33 21.13
N PRO A 97 15.44 -46.92 22.30
CA PRO A 97 14.72 -48.18 22.37
C PRO A 97 13.39 -48.11 21.59
N LYS A 98 13.08 -49.15 20.81
CA LYS A 98 11.93 -49.21 19.87
C LYS A 98 10.59 -48.77 20.49
N LYS A 99 10.37 -49.08 21.78
CA LYS A 99 9.15 -48.69 22.52
C LYS A 99 9.05 -47.17 22.70
N VAL A 100 10.15 -46.52 23.09
CA VAL A 100 10.19 -45.06 23.30
C VAL A 100 10.08 -44.33 21.98
N HIS A 101 10.81 -44.80 20.95
CA HIS A 101 10.69 -44.23 19.60
C HIS A 101 9.24 -44.30 19.09
N LYS A 102 8.56 -45.44 19.24
CA LYS A 102 7.15 -45.58 18.83
C LYS A 102 6.24 -44.62 19.58
N TYR A 103 6.43 -44.45 20.89
CA TYR A 103 5.66 -43.52 21.70
C TYR A 103 5.86 -42.05 21.28
N VAL A 104 7.11 -41.63 21.09
CA VAL A 104 7.45 -40.26 20.66
C VAL A 104 6.86 -39.95 19.28
N VAL A 105 6.96 -40.88 18.33
CA VAL A 105 6.36 -40.70 17.00
C VAL A 105 4.84 -40.63 17.07
N GLN A 106 4.21 -41.44 17.93
CA GLN A 106 2.76 -41.43 18.10
C GLN A 106 2.25 -40.10 18.69
N GLU A 107 2.88 -39.59 19.74
CA GLU A 107 2.51 -38.30 20.32
C GLU A 107 2.84 -37.13 19.39
N TYR A 108 3.92 -37.22 18.60
CA TYR A 108 4.22 -36.23 17.57
C TYR A 108 3.14 -36.20 16.49
N ILE A 109 2.75 -37.35 15.95
CA ILE A 109 1.68 -37.43 14.95
C ILE A 109 0.37 -36.90 15.54
N ARG A 110 0.05 -37.23 16.80
CA ARG A 110 -1.13 -36.70 17.50
C ARG A 110 -1.07 -35.18 17.60
N ALA A 111 0.06 -34.61 18.01
CA ALA A 111 0.23 -33.16 18.09
C ALA A 111 0.15 -32.48 16.72
N CYS A 112 0.71 -33.07 15.67
CA CYS A 112 0.58 -32.59 14.30
C CYS A 112 -0.86 -32.65 13.79
N LEU A 113 -1.61 -33.69 14.16
CA LEU A 113 -3.01 -33.81 13.80
C LEU A 113 -3.85 -32.76 14.50
N VAL A 114 -3.65 -32.58 15.81
CA VAL A 114 -4.33 -31.53 16.59
C VAL A 114 -4.01 -30.15 16.04
N SER A 115 -2.74 -29.88 15.72
CA SER A 115 -2.35 -28.58 15.16
C SER A 115 -2.96 -28.36 13.77
N TYR A 116 -2.96 -29.40 12.92
CA TYR A 116 -3.56 -29.34 11.58
C TYR A 116 -5.08 -29.16 11.62
N GLU A 117 -5.75 -29.75 12.61
CA GLU A 117 -7.20 -29.61 12.80
C GLU A 117 -7.54 -28.28 13.47
N SER A 118 -6.64 -27.75 14.31
CA SER A 118 -6.80 -26.42 14.92
C SER A 118 -6.56 -25.26 13.96
N LEU A 119 -6.04 -25.53 12.76
CA LEU A 119 -5.93 -24.50 11.73
C LEU A 119 -7.34 -24.03 11.33
N PRO A 120 -7.58 -22.71 11.28
CA PRO A 120 -8.87 -22.18 10.89
C PRO A 120 -9.23 -22.63 9.46
N ARG A 121 -10.19 -23.55 9.30
CA ARG A 121 -10.59 -24.08 7.98
C ARG A 121 -11.71 -23.33 7.26
N ASN A 122 -12.38 -22.39 7.92
CA ASN A 122 -13.26 -21.40 7.31
C ASN A 122 -13.77 -20.52 8.44
N VAL A 123 -13.03 -19.47 8.78
CA VAL A 123 -13.52 -18.51 9.80
C VAL A 123 -14.39 -17.49 9.10
N PHE A 124 -15.65 -17.87 8.90
CA PHE A 124 -16.68 -16.90 8.60
C PHE A 124 -17.02 -16.16 9.90
N HIS A 125 -16.69 -14.88 9.94
CA HIS A 125 -17.19 -13.98 10.97
C HIS A 125 -18.15 -13.03 10.30
N GLU A 126 -19.38 -12.96 10.78
CA GLU A 126 -20.31 -11.93 10.35
C GLU A 126 -19.68 -10.54 10.58
N GLY A 127 -19.84 -9.63 9.63
CA GLY A 127 -19.17 -8.31 9.63
C GLY A 127 -17.78 -8.27 8.99
N TRP A 128 -17.28 -9.41 8.51
CA TRP A 128 -16.06 -9.51 7.70
C TRP A 128 -16.36 -10.18 6.36
N GLY A 129 -15.69 -9.72 5.31
CA GLY A 129 -15.80 -10.35 4.00
C GLY A 129 -15.18 -11.74 3.97
N ARG A 130 -15.82 -12.65 3.24
CA ARG A 130 -15.46 -14.06 3.16
C ARG A 130 -14.09 -14.23 2.46
N PRO A 131 -13.20 -15.10 2.96
CA PRO A 131 -11.94 -15.39 2.28
C PRO A 131 -12.22 -15.97 0.89
N GLY A 132 -11.61 -15.38 -0.14
CA GLY A 132 -11.83 -15.75 -1.54
C GLY A 132 -12.94 -15.00 -2.28
N THR A 133 -13.69 -14.09 -1.61
CA THR A 133 -14.56 -13.13 -2.29
C THR A 133 -13.85 -11.79 -2.52
N ALA A 134 -14.50 -10.87 -3.25
CA ALA A 134 -13.99 -9.52 -3.49
C ALA A 134 -13.70 -8.74 -2.19
N TYR A 135 -14.41 -9.07 -1.10
CA TYR A 135 -14.28 -8.40 0.19
C TYR A 135 -13.38 -9.16 1.19
N SER A 136 -12.60 -10.14 0.74
CA SER A 136 -11.73 -10.94 1.60
C SER A 136 -10.82 -10.07 2.48
N GLY A 137 -10.94 -10.21 3.80
CA GLY A 137 -10.12 -9.48 4.78
C GLY A 137 -10.57 -8.05 5.06
N ILE A 138 -11.72 -7.63 4.53
CA ILE A 138 -12.31 -6.31 4.78
C ILE A 138 -13.29 -6.41 5.95
N SER A 139 -13.17 -5.50 6.92
CA SER A 139 -14.17 -5.33 7.98
C SER A 139 -15.21 -4.31 7.55
N PHE A 140 -16.42 -4.77 7.25
CA PHE A 140 -17.48 -3.94 6.68
C PHE A 140 -17.76 -2.68 7.50
N ARG A 141 -17.93 -2.84 8.83
CA ARG A 141 -18.16 -1.72 9.74
C ARG A 141 -17.02 -0.70 9.71
N ARG A 142 -15.76 -1.14 9.76
CA ARG A 142 -14.61 -0.22 9.77
C ARG A 142 -14.47 0.52 8.45
N THR A 143 -14.55 -0.21 7.34
CA THR A 143 -14.43 0.36 6.00
C THR A 143 -15.53 1.38 5.74
N LEU A 144 -16.78 1.04 6.06
CA LEU A 144 -17.90 1.95 5.90
C LEU A 144 -17.76 3.20 6.78
N LEU A 145 -17.32 3.07 8.04
CA LEU A 145 -17.08 4.24 8.90
C LEU A 145 -15.87 5.07 8.46
N ASP A 146 -14.86 4.48 7.82
CA ASP A 146 -13.71 5.22 7.29
C ASP A 146 -14.11 6.12 6.11
N THR A 147 -15.15 5.75 5.34
CA THR A 147 -15.71 6.65 4.32
C THR A 147 -16.15 7.98 4.91
N ILE A 148 -16.76 7.97 6.11
CA ILE A 148 -17.15 9.20 6.83
C ILE A 148 -15.93 10.05 7.16
N ARG A 149 -14.83 9.42 7.59
CA ARG A 149 -13.60 10.11 7.95
C ARG A 149 -12.97 10.75 6.72
N ARG A 150 -13.02 10.10 5.56
CA ARG A 150 -12.59 10.69 4.28
C ARG A 150 -13.42 11.91 3.92
N ILE A 151 -14.73 11.85 4.12
CA ILE A 151 -15.62 13.00 3.93
C ILE A 151 -15.31 14.12 4.97
N GLY A 152 -14.96 13.76 6.22
CA GLY A 152 -14.78 14.72 7.31
C GLY A 152 -13.39 15.33 7.48
N LEU A 153 -12.29 14.61 7.17
CA LEU A 153 -10.92 15.05 7.46
C LEU A 153 -10.41 16.16 6.53
N VAL A 154 -10.90 16.23 5.30
CA VAL A 154 -10.46 17.28 4.38
C VAL A 154 -11.12 18.63 4.73
N SER A 155 -12.10 18.62 5.66
CA SER A 155 -12.57 19.86 6.31
C SER A 155 -11.53 20.61 7.15
N MET A 156 -10.34 20.03 7.30
CA MET A 156 -9.24 20.55 8.10
C MET A 156 -8.08 21.17 7.30
N SER A 157 -7.94 20.91 5.99
CA SER A 157 -6.76 21.37 5.24
C SER A 157 -7.09 22.52 4.29
N THR A 158 -6.93 23.75 4.77
CA THR A 158 -6.89 24.97 3.95
C THR A 158 -5.47 25.30 3.45
N ASN A 159 -4.64 24.29 3.16
CA ASN A 159 -3.29 24.49 2.61
C ASN A 159 -3.01 23.52 1.45
N PRO A 160 -2.85 24.01 0.21
CA PRO A 160 -2.55 23.17 -0.96
C PRO A 160 -1.11 22.62 -1.00
N GLU A 161 -0.26 22.89 0.01
CA GLU A 161 1.19 22.59 -0.04
C GLU A 161 1.65 21.34 0.75
N LEU A 162 0.75 20.58 1.38
CA LEU A 162 1.10 19.42 2.23
C LEU A 162 0.59 18.06 1.72
N LEU A 163 0.16 17.96 0.46
CA LEU A 163 -0.40 16.74 -0.13
C LEU A 163 0.60 15.85 -0.89
N HIS A 164 1.91 16.02 -0.70
CA HIS A 164 2.91 15.22 -1.43
C HIS A 164 3.48 14.02 -0.63
N GLU A 165 3.29 13.93 0.70
CA GLU A 165 3.99 12.92 1.52
C GLU A 165 3.13 11.74 2.03
N SER A 166 1.81 11.74 1.81
CA SER A 166 0.91 10.69 2.33
C SER A 166 0.51 9.61 1.32
N TYR A 167 1.07 9.63 0.11
CA TYR A 167 0.65 8.75 -1.01
C TYR A 167 1.42 7.42 -1.15
N LEU A 168 2.38 7.11 -0.28
CA LEU A 168 3.13 5.85 -0.35
C LEU A 168 2.72 4.86 0.74
N GLY A 169 1.61 4.17 0.50
CA GLY A 169 1.34 2.91 1.18
C GLY A 169 -0.13 2.58 1.38
N LEU A 170 -0.82 2.13 0.31
CA LEU A 170 -1.73 0.97 0.31
C LEU A 170 -2.41 0.87 -1.06
N THR A 171 -1.91 -0.05 -1.87
CA THR A 171 -2.48 -0.48 -3.14
C THR A 171 -3.76 -1.29 -2.89
N HIS A 172 -4.92 -0.82 -3.35
CA HIS A 172 -5.69 -1.40 -4.46
C HIS A 172 -6.96 -0.54 -4.71
N HIS A 173 -7.03 0.04 -5.91
CA HIS A 173 -8.19 0.71 -6.53
C HIS A 173 -8.94 1.79 -5.72
N SER A 174 -8.43 3.02 -5.84
CA SER A 174 -9.13 4.32 -5.90
C SER A 174 -10.63 4.34 -5.57
N PHE A 175 -10.96 4.48 -4.29
CA PHE A 175 -12.20 5.12 -3.84
C PHE A 175 -11.81 6.37 -3.04
N THR A 176 -11.33 7.36 -3.77
CA THR A 176 -11.00 8.69 -3.26
C THR A 176 -12.21 9.58 -3.47
N PHE A 177 -13.12 9.58 -2.49
CA PHE A 177 -14.08 10.67 -2.31
C PHE A 177 -13.26 11.92 -1.98
N SER A 178 -12.95 12.73 -3.00
CA SER A 178 -12.16 13.94 -2.82
C SER A 178 -13.11 15.06 -2.39
N ASP A 179 -13.07 15.42 -1.10
CA ASP A 179 -13.75 16.59 -0.51
C ASP A 179 -13.45 17.92 -1.24
N GLU A 180 -12.46 17.96 -2.14
CA GLU A 180 -12.30 19.04 -3.11
C GLU A 180 -13.59 19.29 -3.91
N LEU A 181 -14.32 18.23 -4.28
CA LEU A 181 -15.56 18.34 -5.07
C LEU A 181 -16.70 18.99 -4.30
N ALA A 182 -16.96 18.55 -3.07
CA ALA A 182 -18.04 19.10 -2.26
C ALA A 182 -17.79 20.58 -1.90
N ARG A 183 -16.52 20.98 -1.75
CA ARG A 183 -16.12 22.38 -1.46
C ARG A 183 -16.10 23.28 -2.69
N VAL A 184 -15.83 22.74 -3.88
CA VAL A 184 -15.99 23.47 -5.15
C VAL A 184 -17.46 23.84 -5.35
N VAL A 185 -18.37 22.91 -5.04
CA VAL A 185 -19.81 23.14 -5.19
C VAL A 185 -20.38 24.00 -4.04
N ILE A 186 -19.93 23.79 -2.78
CA ILE A 186 -20.42 24.54 -1.60
C ILE A 186 -19.26 24.94 -0.67
N PRO A 187 -18.73 26.17 -0.78
CA PRO A 187 -17.58 26.63 -0.01
C PRO A 187 -17.77 26.70 1.52
N HIS A 188 -19.02 26.70 2.01
CA HIS A 188 -19.36 26.96 3.42
C HIS A 188 -19.92 25.75 4.19
N THR A 189 -19.48 24.53 3.86
CA THR A 189 -19.94 23.34 4.59
C THR A 189 -19.47 23.35 6.05
N PRO A 190 -20.39 23.20 7.04
CA PRO A 190 -20.02 23.12 8.44
C PRO A 190 -19.19 21.86 8.72
N ARG A 191 -18.42 21.83 9.81
CA ARG A 191 -17.60 20.67 10.17
C ARG A 191 -18.44 19.49 10.67
N LEU A 192 -18.07 18.28 10.26
CA LEU A 192 -18.74 17.06 10.71
C LEU A 192 -18.50 16.86 12.21
N LYS A 193 -19.58 16.88 12.99
CA LYS A 193 -19.52 16.56 14.42
C LYS A 193 -19.47 15.04 14.58
N PRO A 194 -18.62 14.51 15.48
CA PRO A 194 -18.69 13.11 15.85
C PRO A 194 -20.10 12.80 16.33
N HIS A 195 -20.69 11.71 15.84
CA HIS A 195 -22.06 11.25 16.16
C HIS A 195 -23.23 12.06 15.55
N ALA A 196 -22.98 13.09 14.74
CA ALA A 196 -24.06 13.69 13.96
C ALA A 196 -24.56 12.71 12.88
N ARG A 197 -25.87 12.76 12.59
CA ARG A 197 -26.44 12.06 11.43
C ARG A 197 -25.89 12.67 10.14
N MET A 198 -25.52 11.81 9.20
CA MET A 198 -24.98 12.22 7.90
C MET A 198 -26.02 13.01 7.12
N LEU A 199 -27.28 12.58 7.18
CA LEU A 199 -28.40 13.25 6.53
C LEU A 199 -28.56 14.70 7.01
N HIS A 200 -28.45 14.95 8.31
CA HIS A 200 -28.55 16.32 8.84
C HIS A 200 -27.34 17.16 8.45
N HIS A 201 -26.16 16.54 8.47
CA HIS A 201 -24.92 17.23 8.17
C HIS A 201 -24.84 17.64 6.69
N PHE A 202 -25.20 16.74 5.78
CA PHE A 202 -25.17 16.94 4.33
C PHE A 202 -26.53 17.34 3.74
N ARG A 203 -27.44 17.91 4.54
CA ARG A 203 -28.78 18.28 4.06
C ARG A 203 -28.77 19.20 2.83
N PHE A 204 -27.69 19.98 2.68
CA PHE A 204 -27.49 20.90 1.56
C PHE A 204 -27.21 20.18 0.23
N LEU A 205 -26.79 18.91 0.27
CA LEU A 205 -26.62 18.09 -0.93
C LEU A 205 -27.94 17.49 -1.41
N LEU A 206 -28.97 17.42 -0.58
CA LEU A 206 -30.25 16.79 -0.94
C LEU A 206 -30.86 17.30 -2.25
N PRO A 207 -30.82 18.62 -2.57
CA PRO A 207 -31.35 19.10 -3.84
C PRO A 207 -30.52 18.69 -5.07
N LEU A 208 -29.25 18.35 -4.89
CA LEU A 208 -28.31 17.99 -5.96
C LEU A 208 -28.34 16.49 -6.28
N LEU A 209 -28.92 15.69 -5.40
CA LEU A 209 -28.94 14.24 -5.53
C LEU A 209 -30.21 13.78 -6.24
N PRO A 210 -30.12 12.78 -7.14
CA PRO A 210 -31.29 12.17 -7.74
C PRO A 210 -32.17 11.52 -6.68
N LYS A 211 -33.48 11.50 -6.94
CA LYS A 211 -34.47 10.80 -6.12
C LYS A 211 -34.92 9.56 -6.85
N ASP A 212 -35.10 8.47 -6.11
CA ASP A 212 -35.73 7.26 -6.61
C ASP A 212 -37.26 7.39 -6.67
N GLU A 213 -37.93 6.30 -7.07
CA GLU A 213 -39.40 6.22 -7.15
C GLU A 213 -40.07 6.46 -5.79
N ASP A 214 -39.37 6.13 -4.70
CA ASP A 214 -39.83 6.33 -3.32
C ASP A 214 -39.54 7.74 -2.78
N GLY A 215 -38.90 8.60 -3.59
CA GLY A 215 -38.50 9.96 -3.22
C GLY A 215 -37.29 10.02 -2.27
N MET A 216 -36.61 8.90 -2.06
CA MET A 216 -35.40 8.77 -1.27
C MET A 216 -34.18 9.09 -2.11
N THR A 217 -33.18 9.71 -1.48
CA THR A 217 -31.90 10.03 -2.13
C THR A 217 -30.82 9.06 -1.68
N PRO A 218 -29.73 8.90 -2.44
CA PRO A 218 -28.55 8.14 -2.01
C PRO A 218 -28.05 8.51 -0.61
N LEU A 219 -28.20 9.78 -0.20
CA LEU A 219 -27.84 10.23 1.14
C LEU A 219 -28.67 9.57 2.26
N HIS A 220 -29.92 9.19 2.00
CA HIS A 220 -30.75 8.48 2.97
C HIS A 220 -30.27 7.03 3.17
N TYR A 221 -29.96 6.32 2.08
CA TYR A 221 -29.38 4.98 2.13
C TYR A 221 -28.00 4.97 2.78
N TYR A 222 -27.20 6.00 2.51
CA TYR A 222 -25.90 6.15 3.15
C TYR A 222 -26.04 6.46 4.65
N ASP A 223 -26.92 7.37 5.07
CA ASP A 223 -27.16 7.65 6.49
C ASP A 223 -27.66 6.40 7.22
N SER A 224 -28.59 5.63 6.65
CA SER A 224 -29.09 4.41 7.27
C SER A 224 -27.99 3.38 7.48
N ALA A 225 -27.15 3.12 6.46
CA ALA A 225 -26.01 2.21 6.56
C ALA A 225 -24.99 2.69 7.61
N ILE A 226 -24.72 4.00 7.69
CA ILE A 226 -23.87 4.57 8.74
C ILE A 226 -24.48 4.39 10.14
N GLN A 227 -25.78 4.62 10.31
CA GLN A 227 -26.44 4.44 11.61
C GLN A 227 -26.43 2.98 12.04
N LEU A 228 -26.66 2.06 11.12
CA LEU A 228 -26.51 0.62 11.36
C LEU A 228 -25.08 0.32 11.81
N ALA A 229 -24.07 0.75 11.07
CA ALA A 229 -22.67 0.50 11.42
C ALA A 229 -22.24 1.10 12.77
N ARG A 230 -22.80 2.26 13.17
CA ARG A 230 -22.48 2.93 14.44
C ARG A 230 -23.18 2.33 15.65
N ASN A 231 -24.48 2.05 15.51
CA ASN A 231 -25.35 1.84 16.66
C ASN A 231 -25.86 0.39 16.78
N SER A 232 -25.73 -0.43 15.73
CA SER A 232 -26.17 -1.83 15.81
C SER A 232 -25.26 -2.65 16.73
N GLY A 233 -25.89 -3.47 17.59
CA GLY A 233 -25.19 -4.52 18.34
C GLY A 233 -24.80 -5.69 17.45
N THR A 234 -25.48 -5.87 16.31
CA THR A 234 -25.21 -6.90 15.32
C THR A 234 -24.12 -6.48 14.33
N PRO A 235 -23.29 -7.41 13.84
CA PRO A 235 -22.36 -7.14 12.75
C PRO A 235 -23.11 -6.77 11.46
N LEU A 236 -22.51 -5.88 10.66
CA LEU A 236 -23.08 -5.43 9.39
C LEU A 236 -23.04 -6.58 8.37
N THR A 237 -24.14 -6.82 7.66
CA THR A 237 -24.19 -7.82 6.60
C THR A 237 -23.47 -7.33 5.33
N GLU A 238 -23.17 -8.26 4.42
CA GLU A 238 -22.53 -7.94 3.13
C GLU A 238 -23.46 -7.07 2.27
N GLU A 239 -24.76 -7.37 2.22
CA GLU A 239 -25.77 -6.60 1.49
C GLU A 239 -25.90 -5.17 2.04
N GLU A 240 -26.02 -5.01 3.37
CA GLU A 240 -26.08 -3.68 4.00
C GLU A 240 -24.80 -2.86 3.75
N PHE A 241 -23.64 -3.53 3.71
CA PHE A 241 -22.38 -2.91 3.37
C PHE A 241 -22.35 -2.44 1.91
N GLU A 242 -22.79 -3.30 0.98
CA GLU A 242 -22.86 -2.99 -0.45
C GLU A 242 -23.81 -1.82 -0.71
N THR A 243 -25.01 -1.83 -0.13
CA THR A 243 -25.96 -0.70 -0.25
C THR A 243 -25.35 0.60 0.27
N GLY A 244 -24.64 0.56 1.41
CA GLY A 244 -23.97 1.74 1.96
C GLY A 244 -22.83 2.25 1.08
N MET A 245 -22.04 1.36 0.49
CA MET A 245 -20.93 1.71 -0.40
C MET A 245 -21.42 2.23 -1.76
N GLU A 246 -22.47 1.62 -2.31
CA GLU A 246 -23.10 2.06 -3.56
C GLU A 246 -23.72 3.45 -3.39
N ALA A 247 -24.43 3.69 -2.29
CA ALA A 247 -24.98 5.00 -1.97
C ALA A 247 -23.88 6.07 -1.85
N ALA A 248 -22.74 5.73 -1.23
CA ALA A 248 -21.59 6.63 -1.16
C ALA A 248 -21.00 6.94 -2.55
N TYR A 249 -20.93 5.93 -3.43
CA TYR A 249 -20.47 6.10 -4.81
C TYR A 249 -21.39 7.00 -5.62
N GLN A 250 -22.71 6.82 -5.51
CA GLN A 250 -23.69 7.66 -6.21
C GLN A 250 -23.60 9.12 -5.75
N ILE A 251 -23.40 9.38 -4.46
CA ILE A 251 -23.17 10.75 -3.94
C ILE A 251 -21.92 11.35 -4.57
N ASP A 252 -20.82 10.60 -4.65
CA ASP A 252 -19.57 11.04 -5.30
C ASP A 252 -19.78 11.36 -6.78
N GLN A 253 -20.51 10.49 -7.49
CA GLN A 253 -20.80 10.68 -8.92
C GLN A 253 -21.63 11.94 -9.16
N SER A 254 -22.71 12.16 -8.40
CA SER A 254 -23.55 13.36 -8.53
C SER A 254 -22.77 14.64 -8.21
N LEU A 255 -21.85 14.61 -7.25
CA LEU A 255 -20.98 15.74 -6.95
C LEU A 255 -19.96 16.01 -8.07
N ASN A 256 -19.42 14.96 -8.69
CA ASN A 256 -18.53 15.08 -9.85
C ASN A 256 -19.23 15.69 -11.06
N GLU A 257 -20.44 15.25 -11.35
CA GLU A 257 -21.27 15.79 -12.42
C GLU A 257 -21.55 17.28 -12.20
N CYS A 258 -22.02 17.66 -11.01
CA CYS A 258 -22.27 19.06 -10.66
C CYS A 258 -21.02 19.94 -10.77
N ARG A 259 -19.85 19.43 -10.37
CA ARG A 259 -18.58 20.16 -10.54
C ARG A 259 -18.22 20.36 -12.01
N LEU A 260 -18.44 19.36 -12.87
CA LEU A 260 -18.14 19.46 -14.31
C LEU A 260 -19.04 20.50 -14.98
N GLU A 261 -20.34 20.51 -14.66
CA GLU A 261 -21.30 21.51 -15.16
C GLU A 261 -20.89 22.95 -14.78
N MET A 262 -20.37 23.15 -13.56
CA MET A 262 -19.86 24.46 -13.14
C MET A 262 -18.64 24.91 -13.96
N LEU A 263 -17.69 23.99 -14.21
CA LEU A 263 -16.49 24.30 -15.01
C LEU A 263 -16.82 24.59 -16.48
N GLU A 264 -17.79 23.87 -17.06
CA GLU A 264 -18.26 24.14 -18.42
C GLU A 264 -18.96 25.50 -18.52
N SER A 265 -19.80 25.85 -17.53
CA SER A 265 -20.50 27.14 -17.48
C SER A 265 -19.53 28.32 -17.43
N ASP A 266 -18.48 28.25 -16.61
CA ASP A 266 -17.45 29.30 -16.50
C ASP A 266 -16.74 29.55 -17.84
N SER A 267 -16.46 28.48 -18.59
CA SER A 267 -15.81 28.56 -19.90
C SER A 267 -16.68 29.28 -20.95
N GLN A 268 -17.99 29.04 -20.97
CA GLN A 268 -18.91 29.68 -21.92
C GLN A 268 -19.09 31.17 -21.65
N THR A 269 -19.13 31.59 -20.38
CA THR A 269 -19.18 33.00 -20.01
C THR A 269 -17.93 33.78 -20.41
N GLN A 270 -16.75 33.14 -20.45
CA GLN A 270 -15.51 33.81 -20.89
C GLN A 270 -15.46 34.06 -22.40
N PHE A 271 -16.04 33.17 -23.22
CA PHE A 271 -16.09 33.36 -24.67
C PHE A 271 -17.14 34.40 -25.10
N GLY A 272 -18.26 34.53 -24.37
CA GLY A 272 -19.30 35.51 -24.71
C GLY A 272 -18.95 36.98 -24.47
N ILE A 273 -17.92 37.28 -23.66
CA ILE A 273 -17.53 38.66 -23.32
C ILE A 273 -16.60 39.28 -24.39
N ASN A 274 -15.88 38.47 -25.18
CA ASN A 274 -14.93 38.95 -26.18
C ASN A 274 -15.57 39.37 -27.52
N ASP A 275 -16.87 39.09 -27.73
CA ASP A 275 -17.59 39.39 -28.98
C ASP A 275 -18.46 40.66 -28.90
N SER A 276 -18.23 41.55 -27.93
CA SER A 276 -18.89 42.86 -27.92
C SER A 276 -18.15 43.84 -28.85
N PRO A 277 -18.72 44.24 -30.01
CA PRO A 277 -18.10 45.26 -30.84
C PRO A 277 -18.20 46.61 -30.14
N HIS A 278 -17.05 47.20 -29.84
CA HIS A 278 -16.95 48.62 -29.52
C HIS A 278 -17.68 49.43 -30.61
N LYS A 279 -18.81 50.04 -30.23
CA LYS A 279 -19.41 51.18 -30.92
C LYS A 279 -19.05 52.44 -30.18
#